data_AF-A0A857VD86-F1
#
_entry.id   AF-A0A857VD86-F1
#
_cell.length_a   1.000
_cell.length_b   1.000
_cell.length_c   1.000
_cell.angle_alpha   90.00
_cell.angle_beta   90.00
_cell.angle_gamma   90.00
#
_symmetry.space_group_name_H-M   'P 1'
#
loop_
_entity.id
_entity.type
_entity.pdbx_description
1 polymer ?
#
loop_
_entity_poly.entity_id
_entity_poly.type
_entity_poly.pdbx_seq_one_letter_code
_entity_poly.pdbx_strand_id
1 'polypeptide(L)'
;MLEVLLVIIVVFTAAGASLAIAASGDTFVRLSGMAMATLGITAFCRIGTLLERGRATPPWLEPFFRPFADVPDYFTVAGLTAAGTMAVAAIVALVDDYIHLPRRKKGGRL
;
A
#
# COMPACT_ATOMS: atom_id res chain seq x y z
N MET A 1 -2.17 -19.34 11.65
CA MET A 1 -2.87 -18.09 11.25
C MET A 1 -1.90 -16.99 10.80
N LEU A 2 -0.77 -16.78 11.48
CA LEU A 2 0.24 -15.79 11.10
C LEU A 2 0.76 -15.94 9.66
N GLU A 3 1.11 -17.17 9.26
CA GLU A 3 1.62 -17.45 7.91
C GLU A 3 0.62 -17.07 6.82
N VAL A 4 -0.66 -17.40 7.02
CA VAL A 4 -1.75 -17.03 6.11
C VAL A 4 -1.88 -15.51 6.00
N LEU A 5 -1.79 -14.80 7.13
CA LEU A 5 -1.82 -13.33 7.15
C LEU A 5 -0.63 -12.74 6.38
N LEU A 6 0.57 -13.29 6.55
CA LEU A 6 1.76 -12.84 5.82
C LEU A 6 1.60 -13.05 4.30
N VAL A 7 1.09 -14.21 3.88
CA VAL A 7 0.80 -14.49 2.47
C VAL A 7 -0.22 -13.48 1.92
N ILE A 8 -1.30 -13.22 2.66
CA ILE A 8 -2.31 -12.22 2.28
C ILE A 8 -1.66 -10.86 2.09
N ILE A 9 -0.85 -10.40 3.06
CA ILE A 9 -0.18 -9.10 2.99
C ILE A 9 0.73 -9.03 1.75
N VAL A 10 1.57 -10.04 1.51
CA VAL A 10 2.49 -10.07 0.37
C VAL A 10 1.71 -10.03 -0.96
N VAL A 11 0.65 -10.83 -1.08
CA VAL A 11 -0.17 -10.87 -2.30
C VAL A 11 -0.86 -9.52 -2.54
N PHE A 12 -1.48 -8.92 -1.53
CA PHE A 12 -2.12 -7.61 -1.67
C PHE A 12 -1.12 -6.49 -1.94
N THR A 13 0.08 -6.55 -1.34
CA THR A 13 1.15 -5.59 -1.62
C THR A 13 1.59 -5.67 -3.08
N ALA A 14 1.82 -6.90 -3.58
CA ALA A 14 2.21 -7.14 -4.96
C ALA A 14 1.10 -6.71 -5.95
N ALA A 15 -0.17 -7.00 -5.62
CA ALA A 15 -1.31 -6.55 -6.41
C ALA A 15 -1.45 -5.02 -6.43
N GLY A 16 -1.25 -4.35 -5.29
CA GLY A 16 -1.25 -2.88 -5.23
C GLY A 16 -0.12 -2.27 -6.06
N ALA A 17 1.09 -2.84 -5.96
CA ALA A 17 2.24 -2.41 -6.74
C ALA A 17 2.05 -2.62 -8.25
N SER A 18 1.52 -3.77 -8.66
CA SER A 18 1.23 -4.03 -10.07
C SER A 18 0.16 -3.10 -10.61
N LEU A 19 -0.88 -2.79 -9.82
CA LEU A 19 -1.90 -1.80 -10.17
C LEU A 19 -1.29 -0.40 -10.37
N ALA A 20 -0.38 0.01 -9.46
CA ALA A 20 0.30 1.29 -9.55
C ALA A 20 1.19 1.41 -10.79
N ILE A 21 1.86 0.33 -11.19
CA ILE A 21 2.75 0.31 -12.35
C ILE A 21 1.94 0.23 -13.66
N ALA A 22 0.87 -0.59 -13.67
CA ALA A 22 0.07 -0.84 -14.86
C ALA A 22 -0.91 0.30 -15.19
N ALA A 23 -1.17 1.21 -14.26
CA ALA A 23 -2.07 2.35 -14.45
C ALA A 23 -1.50 3.38 -15.44
N SER A 24 -1.73 3.15 -16.74
CA SER A 24 -1.36 4.08 -17.81
C SER A 24 -2.40 5.20 -17.93
N GLY A 25 -2.12 6.33 -17.28
CA GLY A 25 -2.90 7.57 -17.43
C GLY A 25 -4.10 7.72 -16.49
N ASP A 26 -4.41 6.72 -15.68
CA ASP A 26 -5.40 6.82 -14.61
C ASP A 26 -4.72 7.14 -13.27
N THR A 27 -4.87 8.38 -12.83
CA THR A 27 -4.25 8.88 -11.59
C THR A 27 -4.88 8.26 -10.35
N PHE A 28 -6.19 7.99 -10.37
CA PHE A 28 -6.90 7.36 -9.27
C PHE A 28 -6.41 5.93 -9.05
N VAL A 29 -6.35 5.12 -10.11
CA VAL A 29 -5.90 3.73 -10.03
C VAL A 29 -4.44 3.67 -9.59
N ARG A 30 -3.60 4.58 -10.10
CA ARG A 30 -2.18 4.66 -9.69
C ARG A 30 -2.02 4.97 -8.21
N LEU A 31 -2.67 6.01 -7.72
CA LEU A 31 -2.57 6.43 -6.31
C LEU A 31 -3.17 5.39 -5.36
N SER A 32 -4.26 4.73 -5.77
CA SER A 32 -4.86 3.64 -5.00
C SER A 32 -3.92 2.44 -4.88
N GLY A 33 -3.28 2.05 -5.99
CA GLY A 33 -2.26 0.99 -5.99
C GLY A 33 -1.06 1.33 -5.10
N MET A 34 -0.56 2.58 -5.18
CA MET A 34 0.53 3.05 -4.34
C MET A 34 0.14 3.05 -2.86
N ALA A 35 -1.05 3.55 -2.50
CA ALA A 35 -1.54 3.54 -1.13
C ALA A 35 -1.59 2.10 -0.57
N MET A 36 -2.11 1.16 -1.36
CA MET A 36 -2.24 -0.24 -0.97
C MET A 36 -0.89 -0.94 -0.80
N ALA A 37 0.06 -0.71 -1.71
CA ALA A 37 1.42 -1.22 -1.58
C ALA A 37 2.13 -0.64 -0.35
N THR A 38 1.96 0.65 -0.09
CA THR A 38 2.57 1.34 1.06
C THR A 38 2.02 0.79 2.38
N LEU A 39 0.69 0.55 2.47
CA LEU A 39 0.08 -0.11 3.63
C LEU A 39 0.62 -1.52 3.83
N GLY A 40 0.71 -2.30 2.76
CA GLY A 40 1.19 -3.68 2.81
C GLY A 40 2.64 -3.77 3.32
N ILE A 41 3.53 -2.92 2.81
CA ILE A 41 4.92 -2.82 3.29
C ILE A 41 4.97 -2.39 4.76
N THR A 42 4.18 -1.38 5.13
CA THR A 42 4.12 -0.86 6.51
C THR A 42 3.64 -1.93 7.48
N ALA A 43 2.58 -2.66 7.12
CA ALA A 43 2.04 -3.76 7.91
C ALA A 43 3.06 -4.91 8.04
N PHE A 44 3.74 -5.26 6.95
CA PHE A 44 4.77 -6.29 6.96
C PHE A 44 5.93 -5.94 7.89
N CYS A 45 6.45 -4.70 7.81
CA CYS A 45 7.50 -4.21 8.70
C CYS A 45 7.05 -4.25 10.16
N ARG A 46 5.82 -3.80 10.45
CA ARG A 46 5.29 -3.79 11.82
C ARG A 46 5.14 -5.19 12.39
N ILE A 47 4.61 -6.13 11.61
CA ILE A 47 4.50 -7.53 12.03
C ILE A 47 5.88 -8.11 12.30
N GLY A 48 6.87 -7.83 11.45
CA GLY A 48 8.26 -8.24 11.67
C GLY A 48 8.84 -7.73 12.99
N THR A 49 8.68 -6.43 13.28
CA THR A 49 9.15 -5.84 14.54
C THR A 49 8.52 -6.51 15.77
N LEU A 50 7.21 -6.83 15.69
CA LEU A 50 6.47 -7.43 16.80
C LEU A 50 6.84 -8.91 17.02
N LEU A 51 7.05 -9.67 15.94
CA LEU A 51 7.46 -11.07 16.00
C LEU A 51 8.85 -11.21 16.63
N GLU A 52 9.81 -10.38 16.20
CA GLU A 52 11.18 -10.38 16.73
C GLU A 52 11.22 -9.95 18.20
N ARG A 53 10.56 -8.84 18.56
CA ARG A 53 10.48 -8.38 19.96
C ARG A 53 9.80 -9.41 20.87
N GLY A 54 8.81 -10.11 20.36
CA GLY A 54 8.10 -11.16 21.08
C GLY A 54 8.84 -12.50 21.16
N ARG A 55 10.00 -12.64 20.49
CA ARG A 55 10.67 -13.94 20.25
C ARG A 55 9.72 -15.03 19.74
N ALA A 56 8.70 -14.61 19.00
CA ALA A 56 7.65 -15.45 18.45
C ALA A 56 7.89 -15.73 16.96
N THR A 57 9.01 -15.25 16.41
CA THR A 57 9.38 -15.50 15.02
C THR A 57 9.70 -16.99 14.83
N PRO A 58 9.07 -17.66 13.84
CA PRO A 58 9.47 -19.00 13.46
C PRO A 58 10.94 -19.01 12.96
N PRO A 59 11.73 -20.05 13.24
CA PRO A 59 13.17 -20.10 12.89
C PRO A 59 13.45 -19.88 11.39
N TRP A 60 12.50 -20.26 10.53
CA TRP A 60 12.61 -20.10 9.08
C TRP A 60 12.28 -18.68 8.59
N LEU A 61 11.57 -17.88 9.39
CA LEU A 61 11.23 -16.46 9.11
C LEU A 61 12.17 -15.47 9.80
N GLU A 62 12.93 -15.92 10.78
CA GLU A 62 13.95 -15.14 11.49
C GLU A 62 14.91 -14.37 10.57
N PRO A 63 15.53 -14.96 9.52
CA PRO A 63 16.41 -14.20 8.63
C PRO A 63 15.66 -13.10 7.83
N PHE A 64 14.35 -13.26 7.64
CA PHE A 64 13.51 -12.32 6.90
C PHE A 64 13.08 -11.13 7.78
N PHE A 65 12.83 -11.36 9.07
CA PHE A 65 12.37 -10.31 9.99
C PHE A 65 13.47 -9.64 10.80
N ARG A 66 14.63 -10.28 10.95
CA ARG A 66 15.79 -9.72 11.64
C ARG A 66 16.22 -8.33 11.16
N PRO A 67 16.19 -7.99 9.84
CA PRO A 67 16.47 -6.62 9.38
C PRO A 67 15.46 -5.58 9.88
N PHE A 68 14.25 -6.02 10.24
CA PHE A 68 13.18 -5.16 10.70
C PHE A 68 13.11 -5.05 12.23
N ALA A 69 13.91 -5.82 12.98
CA ALA A 69 13.84 -5.87 14.45
C ALA A 69 14.06 -4.49 15.10
N ASP A 70 14.95 -3.70 14.53
CA ASP A 70 15.33 -2.37 15.02
C ASP A 70 14.60 -1.23 14.32
N VAL A 71 13.59 -1.52 13.50
CA VAL A 71 12.81 -0.47 12.83
C VAL A 71 12.04 0.32 13.88
N PRO A 72 12.26 1.65 13.96
CA PRO A 72 11.63 2.48 14.98
C PRO A 72 10.15 2.68 14.69
N ASP A 73 9.36 2.86 15.76
CA ASP A 73 7.90 2.91 15.69
C ASP A 73 7.38 4.07 14.82
N TYR A 74 8.16 5.14 14.66
CA TYR A 74 7.81 6.26 13.77
C TYR A 74 7.69 5.83 12.30
N PHE A 75 8.35 4.74 11.88
CA PHE A 75 8.24 4.22 10.53
C PHE A 75 6.81 3.76 10.22
N THR A 76 6.14 3.16 11.21
CA THR A 76 4.73 2.74 11.07
C THR A 76 3.81 3.95 10.94
N VAL A 77 4.04 4.99 11.74
CA VAL A 77 3.27 6.25 11.67
C VAL A 77 3.50 6.93 10.31
N ALA A 78 4.75 7.03 9.86
CA ALA A 78 5.10 7.62 8.57
C ALA A 78 4.47 6.84 7.40
N GLY A 79 4.54 5.51 7.43
CA GLY A 79 3.95 4.64 6.41
C GLY A 79 2.42 4.73 6.34
N LEU A 80 1.74 4.73 7.49
CA LEU A 80 0.30 4.96 7.58
C LEU A 80 -0.10 6.35 7.08
N THR A 81 0.69 7.38 7.44
CA THR A 81 0.46 8.76 6.99
C THR A 81 0.59 8.86 5.47
N ALA A 82 1.65 8.28 4.89
CA ALA A 82 1.89 8.27 3.45
C ALA A 82 0.79 7.52 2.68
N ALA A 83 0.36 6.35 3.18
CA ALA A 83 -0.75 5.63 2.61
C ALA A 83 -2.07 6.42 2.68
N GLY A 84 -2.33 7.06 3.82
CA GLY A 84 -3.51 7.90 4.02
C GLY A 84 -3.54 9.10 3.06
N THR A 85 -2.42 9.80 2.89
CA THR A 85 -2.35 10.94 1.96
C THR A 85 -2.53 10.50 0.51
N MET A 86 -1.96 9.36 0.11
CA MET A 86 -2.19 8.79 -1.22
C MET A 86 -3.65 8.37 -1.43
N ALA A 87 -4.30 7.77 -0.44
CA ALA A 87 -5.70 7.40 -0.51
C ALA A 87 -6.61 8.64 -0.64
N VAL A 88 -6.34 9.71 0.13
CA VAL A 88 -7.06 10.99 0.00
C VAL A 88 -6.85 11.58 -1.38
N ALA A 89 -5.61 11.62 -1.88
CA ALA A 89 -5.31 12.13 -3.21
C ALA A 89 -5.99 11.30 -4.31
N ALA A 90 -6.11 9.97 -4.13
CA ALA A 90 -6.86 9.10 -5.03
C ALA A 90 -8.34 9.50 -5.06
N ILE A 91 -8.97 9.70 -3.90
CA ILE A 91 -10.37 10.14 -3.83
C ILE A 91 -10.57 11.49 -4.53
N VAL A 92 -9.65 12.44 -4.33
CA VAL A 92 -9.70 13.73 -5.03
C VAL A 92 -9.60 13.54 -6.55
N ALA A 93 -8.68 12.70 -7.03
CA ALA A 93 -8.56 12.39 -8.46
C ALA A 93 -9.83 11.74 -9.03
N LEU A 94 -10.45 10.81 -8.27
CA LEU A 94 -11.71 10.18 -8.66
C LEU A 94 -12.86 11.19 -8.77
N VAL A 95 -12.96 12.10 -7.80
CA VAL A 95 -13.97 13.17 -7.79
C VAL A 95 -13.73 14.14 -8.93
N ASP A 96 -12.48 14.52 -9.18
CA ASP A 96 -12.10 15.41 -10.29
C ASP A 96 -12.48 14.79 -11.64
N ASP A 97 -12.14 13.52 -11.85
CA ASP A 97 -12.55 12.77 -13.05
C ASP A 97 -14.08 12.71 -13.16
N TYR A 98 -14.80 12.42 -12.07
CA TYR A 98 -16.27 12.40 -12.07
C TYR A 98 -16.90 13.75 -12.45
N ILE A 99 -16.35 14.85 -11.94
CA ILE A 99 -16.83 16.22 -12.21
C ILE A 99 -16.47 16.66 -13.63
N HIS A 100 -15.31 16.26 -14.16
CA HIS A 100 -14.82 16.66 -15.48
C HIS A 100 -15.21 15.71 -16.61
N LEU A 101 -15.72 14.51 -16.30
CA LEU A 101 -16.29 13.54 -17.24
C LEU A 101 -17.37 14.13 -18.18
N PRO A 102 -18.34 14.94 -17.71
CA PRO A 102 -19.31 15.63 -18.57
C PRO A 102 -18.67 16.65 -19.51
N ARG A 103 -17.56 17.31 -19.11
CA ARG A 103 -16.82 18.26 -19.94
C ARG A 103 -16.05 17.56 -21.06
N ARG A 104 -15.44 16.39 -20.79
CA ARG A 104 -14.79 15.58 -21.84
C ARG A 104 -15.79 15.01 -22.85
N LYS A 105 -17.00 14.62 -22.44
CA LYS A 105 -18.06 14.20 -23.37
C LYS A 105 -18.62 15.35 -24.23
N LYS A 106 -18.59 16.60 -23.75
CA LYS A 106 -19.03 17.78 -24.53
C LYS A 106 -17.94 18.38 -25.44
N GLY A 107 -16.66 18.13 -25.13
CA GLY A 107 -15.52 18.56 -25.97
C GLY A 107 -14.99 17.49 -26.94
N GLY A 108 -15.46 16.25 -26.83
CA GLY A 108 -15.18 15.16 -27.75
C GLY A 108 -16.09 15.24 -28.97
N ARG A 109 -15.51 15.74 -30.06
CA ARG A 109 -16.06 15.89 -31.42
C ARG A 109 -16.80 14.65 -31.95
N LEU A 110 -17.89 14.91 -32.68
CA LEU A 110 -18.27 14.18 -33.91
C LEU A 110 -17.06 13.97 -34.82
#